data_AF-A0A3S1F2G0-F1
#
_entry.id   AF-A0A3S1F2G0-F1
#
_cell.length_a   1.000
_cell.length_b   1.000
_cell.length_c   1.000
_cell.angle_alpha   90.00
_cell.angle_beta   90.00
_cell.angle_gamma   90.00
#
_symmetry.space_group_name_H-M   'P 1'
#
loop_
_entity.id
_entity.type
_entity.pdbx_description
1 polymer ?
#
loop_
_entity_poly.entity_id
_entity_poly.type
_entity_poly.pdbx_seq_one_letter_code
_entity_poly.pdbx_strand_id
1 'polypeptide(L)'
;MKPDFGLGWRSASLGFLATFLLLFVLLCPQAEANASGRLGEFLSGIKAADIDPAADSFGEVEGNPPAAKLLKGGQPVGYAFLTNDVVDSTGYSGKPINIVVGIDLDGKITGAKLVEHHEPIVLVGIPQAKIEHYIDGFVGRRVLDPSEENRMPVDIVSGATVTMMVIADSMTQSAVKIARSRGLSAGAVNVASQPAHRAIDQTRSAVETWQDLLGDGSVRRLAITNKELDDLFQRTGNAAAIARPQQGDPNASFVDVYVALASVPTVGRSLLGDAEYDRLRQDLKPGQQAILVAGDGPYSFRGSGYVRGGIFDRIELIQNEGSIRFRDRNYRRLGAVAADSCDRGSVC
;
A
#
# COMPACT_ATOMS: atom_id res chain seq x y z
N MET A 1 -83.94 13.78 1.21
CA MET A 1 -83.47 12.65 2.03
C MET A 1 -83.13 11.49 1.09
N LYS A 2 -81.84 11.34 0.76
CA LYS A 2 -81.27 10.20 0.02
C LYS A 2 -79.86 9.95 0.59
N PRO A 3 -79.43 8.69 0.78
CA PRO A 3 -78.24 8.37 1.57
C PRO A 3 -76.96 8.27 0.73
N ASP A 4 -75.84 8.52 1.40
CA ASP A 4 -74.46 8.30 0.95
C ASP A 4 -74.10 6.82 0.91
N PHE A 5 -73.39 6.39 -0.15
CA PHE A 5 -72.48 5.24 -0.14
C PHE A 5 -71.46 5.39 -1.28
N GLY A 6 -70.16 5.41 -0.94
CA GLY A 6 -69.10 5.45 -1.97
C GLY A 6 -67.69 5.65 -1.44
N LEU A 7 -67.20 4.77 -0.55
CA LEU A 7 -65.78 4.68 -0.19
C LEU A 7 -65.31 3.22 -0.37
N GLY A 8 -64.12 3.02 -0.97
CA GLY A 8 -63.29 1.88 -0.51
C GLY A 8 -62.63 0.91 -1.50
N TRP A 9 -62.61 1.13 -2.82
CA TRP A 9 -62.01 0.10 -3.73
C TRP A 9 -60.73 0.45 -4.49
N ARG A 10 -60.20 1.68 -4.37
CA ARG A 10 -58.96 2.05 -5.09
C ARG A 10 -57.67 2.04 -4.24
N SER A 11 -57.77 2.04 -2.92
CA SER A 11 -56.62 2.07 -2.01
C SER A 11 -56.11 0.69 -1.58
N ALA A 12 -56.96 -0.34 -1.62
CA ALA A 12 -56.58 -1.70 -1.19
C ALA A 12 -55.63 -2.41 -2.18
N SER A 13 -55.77 -2.15 -3.48
CA SER A 13 -54.98 -2.78 -4.54
C SER A 13 -53.55 -2.23 -4.68
N LEU A 14 -53.33 -0.95 -4.36
CA LEU A 14 -51.98 -0.38 -4.30
C LEU A 14 -51.19 -0.88 -3.08
N GLY A 15 -51.87 -1.05 -1.93
CA GLY A 15 -51.27 -1.57 -0.71
C GLY A 15 -50.75 -3.00 -0.92
N PHE A 16 -51.57 -3.88 -1.50
CA PHE A 16 -51.18 -5.26 -1.78
C PHE A 16 -49.98 -5.38 -2.74
N LEU A 17 -49.94 -4.55 -3.79
CA LEU A 17 -48.82 -4.56 -4.74
C LEU A 17 -47.52 -4.08 -4.09
N ALA A 18 -47.59 -3.04 -3.25
CA ALA A 18 -46.43 -2.52 -2.51
C ALA A 18 -45.92 -3.52 -1.46
N THR A 19 -46.81 -4.22 -0.75
CA THR A 19 -46.42 -5.25 0.22
C THR A 19 -45.80 -6.46 -0.47
N PHE A 20 -46.32 -6.87 -1.63
CA PHE A 20 -45.76 -7.98 -2.41
C PHE A 20 -44.37 -7.64 -2.97
N LEU A 21 -44.15 -6.41 -3.44
CA LEU A 21 -42.84 -5.92 -3.87
C LEU A 21 -41.84 -5.85 -2.71
N LEU A 22 -42.28 -5.42 -1.52
CA LEU A 22 -41.42 -5.38 -0.32
C LEU A 22 -41.03 -6.78 0.15
N LEU A 23 -41.96 -7.75 0.11
CA LEU A 23 -41.66 -9.15 0.40
C LEU A 23 -40.72 -9.77 -0.64
N PHE A 24 -40.85 -9.41 -1.92
CA PHE A 24 -39.97 -9.92 -2.98
C PHE A 24 -38.54 -9.41 -2.82
N VAL A 25 -38.35 -8.16 -2.36
CA VAL A 25 -37.02 -7.60 -2.04
C VAL A 25 -36.40 -8.25 -0.80
N LEU A 26 -37.21 -8.65 0.18
CA LEU A 26 -36.75 -9.35 1.39
C LEU A 26 -36.49 -10.85 1.20
N LEU A 27 -37.14 -11.49 0.23
CA LEU A 27 -37.00 -12.92 -0.10
C LEU A 27 -36.01 -13.20 -1.24
N CYS A 28 -35.54 -12.17 -1.95
CA CYS A 28 -34.38 -12.33 -2.81
C CYS A 28 -33.18 -12.71 -1.93
N PRO A 29 -32.51 -13.86 -2.15
CA PRO A 29 -31.24 -14.10 -1.50
C PRO A 29 -30.36 -12.90 -1.82
N GLN A 30 -29.88 -12.23 -0.77
CA GLN A 30 -28.80 -11.27 -0.88
C GLN A 30 -27.60 -12.12 -1.33
N ALA A 31 -27.48 -12.32 -2.64
CA ALA A 31 -26.23 -12.76 -3.21
C ALA A 31 -25.28 -11.62 -2.88
N GLU A 32 -24.55 -11.76 -1.78
CA GLU A 32 -23.30 -11.04 -1.61
C GLU A 32 -22.56 -11.29 -2.91
N ALA A 33 -22.43 -10.25 -3.73
CA ALA A 33 -21.49 -10.23 -4.82
C ALA A 33 -20.11 -10.26 -4.16
N ASN A 34 -19.73 -11.43 -3.64
CA ASN A 34 -18.35 -11.81 -3.47
C ASN A 34 -17.82 -11.74 -4.89
N ALA A 35 -17.15 -10.63 -5.21
CA ALA A 35 -16.32 -10.56 -6.39
C ALA A 35 -15.39 -11.75 -6.29
N SER A 36 -15.74 -12.85 -6.98
CA SER A 36 -14.94 -14.06 -7.02
C SER A 36 -13.58 -13.60 -7.51
N GLY A 37 -12.58 -13.66 -6.65
CA GLY A 37 -11.21 -13.32 -7.01
C GLY A 37 -10.79 -14.07 -8.28
N ARG A 38 -9.88 -13.48 -9.05
CA ARG A 38 -9.35 -14.07 -10.29
C ARG A 38 -8.42 -15.25 -10.03
N LEU A 39 -8.07 -15.55 -8.77
CA LEU A 39 -7.22 -16.67 -8.40
C LEU A 39 -7.59 -17.98 -9.12
N GLY A 40 -8.87 -18.31 -9.19
CA GLY A 40 -9.35 -19.53 -9.85
C GLY A 40 -8.98 -19.63 -11.33
N GLU A 41 -8.85 -18.50 -12.04
CA GLU A 41 -8.41 -18.44 -13.44
C GLU A 41 -6.97 -18.99 -13.58
N PHE A 42 -6.12 -18.70 -12.61
CA PHE A 42 -4.69 -19.02 -12.65
C PHE A 42 -4.34 -20.39 -12.06
N LEU A 43 -5.10 -20.88 -11.07
CA LEU A 43 -4.82 -22.16 -10.42
C LEU A 43 -4.84 -23.34 -11.40
N SER A 44 -5.63 -23.26 -12.47
CA SER A 44 -5.69 -24.31 -13.51
C SER A 44 -4.39 -24.46 -14.31
N GLY A 45 -3.57 -23.41 -14.39
CA GLY A 45 -2.34 -23.35 -15.17
C GLY A 45 -1.06 -23.63 -14.38
N ILE A 46 -1.16 -23.90 -13.07
CA ILE A 46 -0.01 -24.08 -12.18
C ILE A 46 -0.20 -25.31 -11.29
N LYS A 47 0.90 -25.87 -10.76
CA LYS A 47 0.84 -26.99 -9.82
C LYS A 47 0.91 -26.48 -8.38
N ALA A 48 0.25 -27.15 -7.44
CA ALA A 48 0.37 -26.83 -6.02
C ALA A 48 1.83 -26.89 -5.54
N ALA A 49 2.59 -27.87 -6.04
CA ALA A 49 4.02 -28.02 -5.78
C ALA A 49 4.89 -26.84 -6.27
N ASP A 50 4.40 -26.03 -7.23
CA ASP A 50 5.11 -24.82 -7.67
C ASP A 50 4.97 -23.67 -6.64
N ILE A 51 3.98 -23.76 -5.75
CA ILE A 51 3.63 -22.73 -4.76
C ILE A 51 4.02 -23.17 -3.33
N ASP A 52 3.92 -24.45 -3.04
CA ASP A 52 4.43 -25.07 -1.82
C ASP A 52 4.92 -26.50 -2.15
N PRO A 53 6.23 -26.79 -2.03
CA PRO A 53 6.76 -28.13 -2.27
C PRO A 53 6.12 -29.24 -1.41
N ALA A 54 5.49 -28.89 -0.29
CA ALA A 54 4.77 -29.83 0.57
C ALA A 54 3.37 -30.18 0.06
N ALA A 55 2.79 -29.39 -0.85
CA ALA A 55 1.43 -29.53 -1.33
C ALA A 55 1.36 -30.34 -2.64
N ASP A 56 0.31 -31.17 -2.77
CA ASP A 56 0.01 -31.96 -3.97
C ASP A 56 -1.22 -31.44 -4.75
N SER A 57 -2.07 -30.63 -4.12
CA SER A 57 -3.31 -30.14 -4.71
C SER A 57 -3.78 -28.81 -4.12
N PHE A 58 -4.66 -28.12 -4.86
CA PHE A 58 -5.39 -26.94 -4.38
C PHE A 58 -6.81 -27.34 -3.98
N GLY A 59 -7.32 -26.73 -2.91
CA GLY A 59 -8.74 -26.74 -2.57
C GLY A 59 -9.54 -25.69 -3.36
N GLU A 60 -10.83 -25.55 -3.02
CA GLU A 60 -11.67 -24.48 -3.55
C GLU A 60 -11.20 -23.10 -3.09
N VAL A 61 -11.42 -22.09 -3.93
CA VAL A 61 -11.17 -20.68 -3.59
C VAL A 61 -12.29 -20.18 -2.70
N GLU A 62 -11.96 -19.80 -1.47
CA GLU A 62 -12.94 -19.39 -0.46
C GLU A 62 -12.46 -18.25 0.46
N GLY A 63 -13.42 -17.65 1.15
CA GLY A 63 -13.21 -16.63 2.17
C GLY A 63 -12.97 -15.22 1.64
N ASN A 64 -12.76 -14.28 2.57
CA ASN A 64 -12.47 -12.88 2.28
C ASN A 64 -11.28 -12.41 3.14
N PRO A 65 -10.14 -12.03 2.55
CA PRO A 65 -9.84 -12.06 1.11
C PRO A 65 -9.81 -13.51 0.56
N PRO A 66 -10.03 -13.72 -0.75
CA PRO A 66 -10.15 -15.05 -1.35
C PRO A 66 -8.80 -15.79 -1.37
N ALA A 67 -8.83 -17.08 -1.02
CA ALA A 67 -7.66 -17.96 -1.04
C ALA A 67 -8.08 -19.42 -1.25
N ALA A 68 -7.23 -20.21 -1.91
CA ALA A 68 -7.37 -21.67 -1.98
C ALA A 68 -6.52 -22.33 -0.88
N LYS A 69 -7.00 -23.42 -0.28
CA LYS A 69 -6.16 -24.25 0.60
C LYS A 69 -5.09 -24.95 -0.23
N LEU A 70 -3.85 -24.96 0.25
CA LEU A 70 -2.81 -25.87 -0.21
C LEU A 70 -2.98 -27.18 0.55
N LEU A 71 -3.09 -28.30 -0.15
CA LEU A 71 -3.41 -29.60 0.43
C LEU A 71 -2.25 -30.59 0.22
N LYS A 72 -2.04 -31.46 1.21
CA LYS A 72 -1.18 -32.64 1.14
C LYS A 72 -1.97 -33.85 1.60
N GLY A 73 -2.25 -34.79 0.69
CA GLY A 73 -3.12 -35.94 0.99
C GLY A 73 -4.49 -35.53 1.52
N GLY A 74 -5.03 -34.40 1.04
CA GLY A 74 -6.31 -33.83 1.49
C GLY A 74 -6.27 -33.03 2.80
N GLN A 75 -5.12 -32.94 3.47
CA GLN A 75 -4.96 -32.11 4.68
C GLN A 75 -4.39 -30.73 4.33
N PRO A 76 -4.92 -29.63 4.89
CA PRO A 76 -4.40 -28.30 4.64
C PRO A 76 -3.00 -28.13 5.23
N VAL A 77 -2.07 -27.65 4.41
CA VAL A 77 -0.69 -27.29 4.78
C VAL A 77 -0.42 -25.79 4.66
N GLY A 78 -1.35 -25.05 4.07
CA GLY A 78 -1.24 -23.61 3.86
C GLY A 78 -2.37 -23.04 3.00
N TYR A 79 -2.16 -21.84 2.49
CA TYR A 79 -3.06 -21.13 1.60
C TYR A 79 -2.31 -20.58 0.39
N ALA A 80 -2.93 -20.65 -0.79
CA ALA A 80 -2.52 -19.95 -1.99
C ALA A 80 -3.49 -18.80 -2.28
N PHE A 81 -2.97 -17.63 -2.62
CA PHE A 81 -3.79 -16.45 -2.94
C PHE A 81 -3.17 -15.63 -4.06
N LEU A 82 -3.99 -14.83 -4.74
CA LEU A 82 -3.54 -13.91 -5.77
C LEU A 82 -3.33 -12.53 -5.16
N THR A 83 -2.15 -11.92 -5.32
CA THR A 83 -1.84 -10.60 -4.75
C THR A 83 -2.94 -9.56 -5.01
N ASN A 84 -3.38 -9.43 -6.26
CA ASN A 84 -4.36 -8.44 -6.67
C ASN A 84 -5.81 -8.74 -6.25
N ASP A 85 -6.12 -9.96 -5.82
CA ASP A 85 -7.42 -10.26 -5.20
C ASP A 85 -7.46 -9.82 -3.72
N VAL A 86 -6.29 -9.58 -3.12
CA VAL A 86 -6.15 -9.28 -1.69
C VAL A 86 -5.89 -7.79 -1.45
N VAL A 87 -4.99 -7.19 -2.24
CA VAL A 87 -4.62 -5.76 -2.19
C VAL A 87 -4.57 -5.20 -3.61
N ASP A 88 -5.02 -3.97 -3.80
CA ASP A 88 -4.89 -3.28 -5.09
C ASP A 88 -3.45 -2.78 -5.24
N SER A 89 -2.68 -3.42 -6.10
CA SER A 89 -1.29 -3.06 -6.37
C SER A 89 -1.09 -2.89 -7.87
N THR A 90 -0.91 -1.65 -8.28
CA THR A 90 -0.79 -1.30 -9.70
C THR A 90 0.64 -0.90 -10.06
N GLY A 91 1.18 -1.50 -11.12
CA GLY A 91 2.54 -1.26 -11.62
C GLY A 91 2.71 0.05 -12.38
N TYR A 92 3.87 0.22 -13.03
CA TYR A 92 4.16 1.39 -13.86
C TYR A 92 3.13 1.57 -14.97
N SER A 93 2.70 0.45 -15.56
CA SER A 93 1.72 0.37 -16.64
C SER A 93 0.32 0.87 -16.28
N GLY A 94 0.01 1.04 -14.99
CA GLY A 94 -1.37 1.25 -14.56
C GLY A 94 -2.19 -0.05 -14.55
N LYS A 95 -1.57 -1.22 -14.75
CA LYS A 95 -2.21 -2.54 -14.66
C LYS A 95 -1.65 -3.35 -13.47
N PRO A 96 -2.42 -4.33 -12.95
CA PRO A 96 -1.95 -5.24 -11.91
C PRO A 96 -0.73 -6.08 -12.31
N ILE A 97 0.05 -6.46 -11.30
CA ILE A 97 1.07 -7.51 -11.40
C ILE A 97 0.56 -8.69 -10.56
N ASN A 98 0.15 -9.74 -11.25
CA ASN A 98 -0.53 -10.88 -10.66
C ASN A 98 0.47 -11.97 -10.30
N ILE A 99 0.59 -12.21 -9.00
CA ILE A 99 1.47 -13.23 -8.41
C ILE A 99 0.60 -14.13 -7.55
N VAL A 100 0.68 -15.44 -7.78
CA VAL A 100 0.13 -16.43 -6.85
C VAL A 100 1.17 -16.69 -5.78
N VAL A 101 0.81 -16.47 -4.51
CA VAL A 101 1.70 -16.61 -3.35
C VAL A 101 1.18 -17.73 -2.45
N GLY A 102 2.08 -18.57 -1.98
CA GLY A 102 1.83 -19.60 -0.98
C GLY A 102 2.28 -19.16 0.41
N ILE A 103 1.46 -19.43 1.42
CA ILE A 103 1.77 -19.22 2.82
C ILE A 103 1.43 -20.47 3.64
N ASP A 104 2.34 -20.95 4.46
CA ASP A 104 2.08 -22.08 5.35
C ASP A 104 1.27 -21.68 6.59
N LEU A 105 0.90 -22.67 7.41
CA LEU A 105 0.12 -22.44 8.63
C LEU A 105 0.86 -21.63 9.71
N ASP A 106 2.18 -21.48 9.60
CA ASP A 106 3.02 -20.67 10.49
C ASP A 106 3.22 -19.23 9.97
N GLY A 107 2.53 -18.85 8.89
CA GLY A 107 2.63 -17.52 8.31
C GLY A 107 3.91 -17.28 7.51
N LYS A 108 4.56 -18.34 7.04
CA LYS A 108 5.79 -18.27 6.24
C LYS A 108 5.47 -18.42 4.76
N ILE A 109 6.09 -17.58 3.92
CA ILE A 109 5.97 -17.68 2.46
C ILE A 109 6.66 -18.97 1.98
N THR A 110 5.93 -19.85 1.32
CA THR A 110 6.42 -21.15 0.82
C THR A 110 6.89 -21.12 -0.64
N GLY A 111 6.35 -20.17 -1.42
CA GLY A 111 6.59 -20.04 -2.84
C GLY A 111 5.76 -18.90 -3.43
N ALA A 112 6.16 -18.41 -4.59
CA ALA A 112 5.42 -17.39 -5.31
C ALA A 112 5.67 -17.51 -6.81
N LYS A 113 4.64 -17.27 -7.63
CA LYS A 113 4.71 -17.44 -9.08
C LYS A 113 4.07 -16.25 -9.78
N LEU A 114 4.86 -15.58 -10.63
CA LEU A 114 4.36 -14.54 -11.53
C LEU A 114 3.48 -15.18 -12.59
N VAL A 115 2.18 -14.88 -12.60
CA VAL A 115 1.20 -15.50 -13.50
C VAL A 115 0.69 -14.56 -14.60
N GLU A 116 0.68 -13.25 -14.34
CA GLU A 116 0.32 -12.24 -15.34
C GLU A 116 0.93 -10.88 -14.98
N HIS A 117 1.54 -10.19 -15.94
CA HIS A 117 1.94 -8.79 -15.78
C HIS A 117 1.93 -8.09 -17.13
N HIS A 118 1.80 -6.78 -17.14
CA HIS A 118 1.75 -5.96 -18.35
C HIS A 118 2.77 -4.81 -18.29
N GLU A 119 3.87 -5.04 -17.58
CA GLU A 119 4.92 -4.06 -17.36
C GLU A 119 5.78 -3.87 -18.61
N PRO A 120 5.84 -2.65 -19.19
CA PRO A 120 6.57 -2.38 -20.43
C PRO A 120 8.06 -2.71 -20.33
N ILE A 121 8.65 -2.66 -19.13
CA ILE A 121 10.09 -2.86 -18.95
C ILE A 121 10.57 -4.28 -19.28
N VAL A 122 9.68 -5.28 -19.21
CA VAL A 122 9.98 -6.64 -19.69
C VAL A 122 10.07 -6.67 -21.22
N LEU A 123 9.34 -5.78 -21.91
CA LEU A 123 9.40 -5.62 -23.36
C LEU A 123 10.66 -4.87 -23.83
N VAL A 124 11.33 -4.12 -22.95
CA VAL A 124 12.55 -3.34 -23.25
C VAL A 124 13.84 -4.14 -22.95
N GLY A 125 13.74 -5.39 -22.47
CA GLY A 125 14.85 -6.35 -22.45
C GLY A 125 15.27 -6.89 -21.07
N ILE A 126 14.52 -6.62 -20.00
CA ILE A 126 14.76 -7.30 -18.71
C ILE A 126 14.19 -8.74 -18.78
N PRO A 127 15.02 -9.79 -18.61
CA PRO A 127 14.52 -11.15 -18.63
C PRO A 127 13.54 -11.43 -17.49
N GLN A 128 12.43 -12.11 -17.78
CA GLN A 128 11.45 -12.52 -16.77
C GLN A 128 12.09 -13.31 -15.61
N ALA A 129 13.10 -14.15 -15.91
CA ALA A 129 13.85 -14.89 -14.90
C ALA A 129 14.49 -14.01 -13.81
N LYS A 130 14.83 -12.75 -14.10
CA LYS A 130 15.33 -11.81 -13.08
C LYS A 130 14.24 -11.36 -12.11
N ILE A 131 13.01 -11.21 -12.62
CA ILE A 131 11.84 -10.87 -11.80
C ILE A 131 11.47 -12.07 -10.92
N GLU A 132 11.47 -13.27 -11.50
CA GLU A 132 11.24 -14.52 -10.76
C GLU A 132 12.28 -14.71 -9.67
N HIS A 133 13.57 -14.49 -9.96
CA HIS A 133 14.63 -14.55 -8.95
C HIS A 133 14.42 -13.55 -7.80
N TYR A 134 13.94 -12.34 -8.10
CA TYR A 134 13.60 -11.34 -7.09
C TYR A 134 12.43 -11.79 -6.20
N ILE A 135 11.39 -12.39 -6.81
CA ILE A 135 10.23 -12.97 -6.13
C ILE A 135 10.65 -14.13 -5.20
N ASP A 136 11.57 -14.99 -5.65
CA ASP A 136 12.10 -16.10 -4.86
C ASP A 136 12.78 -15.63 -3.56
N GLY A 137 13.32 -14.41 -3.53
CA GLY A 137 13.90 -13.79 -2.34
C GLY A 137 12.93 -13.55 -1.18
N PHE A 138 11.62 -13.73 -1.42
CA PHE A 138 10.58 -13.68 -0.38
C PHE A 138 10.29 -15.04 0.25
N VAL A 139 10.64 -16.13 -0.42
CA VAL A 139 10.42 -17.49 0.08
C VAL A 139 11.22 -17.68 1.37
N GLY A 140 10.58 -18.20 2.41
CA GLY A 140 11.20 -18.41 3.70
C GLY A 140 10.83 -17.38 4.77
N ARG A 141 10.29 -16.23 4.37
CA ARG A 141 9.99 -15.12 5.29
C ARG A 141 8.69 -15.35 6.05
N ARG A 142 8.69 -14.99 7.34
CA ARG A 142 7.47 -14.96 8.16
C ARG A 142 6.88 -13.56 8.11
N VAL A 143 5.64 -13.45 7.64
CA VAL A 143 5.06 -12.15 7.29
C VAL A 143 4.54 -11.36 8.49
N LEU A 144 4.34 -12.02 9.63
CA LEU A 144 3.95 -11.39 10.90
C LEU A 144 5.14 -11.19 11.86
N ASP A 145 6.36 -11.50 11.43
CA ASP A 145 7.57 -11.25 12.21
C ASP A 145 8.04 -9.80 12.00
N PRO A 146 8.03 -8.93 13.03
CA PRO A 146 8.44 -7.53 12.89
C PRO A 146 9.91 -7.35 12.46
N SER A 147 10.77 -8.36 12.69
CA SER A 147 12.16 -8.30 12.25
C SER A 147 12.35 -8.47 10.74
N GLU A 148 11.34 -8.99 10.05
CA GLU A 148 11.34 -9.24 8.61
C GLU A 148 10.56 -8.20 7.81
N GLU A 149 9.77 -7.33 8.46
CA GLU A 149 8.84 -6.36 7.85
C GLU A 149 9.52 -5.43 6.82
N ASN A 150 10.77 -5.03 7.06
CA ASN A 150 11.49 -4.06 6.20
C ASN A 150 12.61 -4.68 5.37
N ARG A 151 12.71 -6.01 5.30
CA ARG A 151 13.86 -6.69 4.71
C ARG A 151 13.70 -6.84 3.20
N MET A 152 13.73 -5.78 2.40
CA MET A 152 13.64 -5.93 0.94
C MET A 152 14.78 -6.81 0.38
N PRO A 153 14.52 -7.68 -0.63
CA PRO A 153 15.61 -8.38 -1.31
C PRO A 153 16.63 -7.39 -1.86
N VAL A 154 17.91 -7.71 -1.70
CA VAL A 154 19.03 -6.80 -1.97
C VAL A 154 19.25 -6.58 -3.46
N ASP A 155 18.93 -7.56 -4.31
CA ASP A 155 19.15 -7.48 -5.75
C ASP A 155 17.91 -6.92 -6.47
N ILE A 156 17.77 -5.60 -6.42
CA ILE A 156 16.75 -4.91 -7.21
C ILE A 156 17.19 -4.87 -8.68
N VAL A 157 16.32 -5.36 -9.56
CA VAL A 157 16.57 -5.35 -11.00
C VAL A 157 16.70 -3.91 -11.51
N SER A 158 17.91 -3.55 -11.92
CA SER A 158 18.23 -2.21 -12.44
C SER A 158 17.30 -1.82 -13.60
N GLY A 159 16.76 -0.61 -13.54
CA GLY A 159 15.80 -0.10 -14.53
C GLY A 159 14.35 -0.54 -14.32
N ALA A 160 14.08 -1.44 -13.37
CA ALA A 160 12.74 -1.90 -12.99
C ALA A 160 12.42 -1.68 -11.51
N THR A 161 13.09 -0.74 -10.84
CA THR A 161 12.95 -0.48 -9.40
C THR A 161 11.48 -0.33 -8.97
N VAL A 162 10.69 0.45 -9.71
CA VAL A 162 9.25 0.64 -9.46
C VAL A 162 8.51 -0.69 -9.48
N THR A 163 8.68 -1.45 -10.56
CA THR A 163 8.03 -2.75 -10.73
C THR A 163 8.41 -3.69 -9.59
N MET A 164 9.70 -3.72 -9.19
CA MET A 164 10.18 -4.57 -8.09
C MET A 164 9.63 -4.13 -6.74
N MET A 165 9.45 -2.83 -6.50
CA MET A 165 8.81 -2.31 -5.29
C MET A 165 7.33 -2.68 -5.24
N VAL A 166 6.60 -2.55 -6.35
CA VAL A 166 5.18 -2.96 -6.43
C VAL A 166 5.03 -4.44 -6.15
N ILE A 167 5.91 -5.28 -6.71
CA ILE A 167 5.95 -6.73 -6.43
C ILE A 167 6.19 -6.97 -4.93
N ALA A 168 7.22 -6.37 -4.34
CA ALA A 168 7.55 -6.55 -2.93
C ALA A 168 6.40 -6.17 -2.00
N ASP A 169 5.83 -4.98 -2.22
CA ASP A 169 4.74 -4.42 -1.42
C ASP A 169 3.47 -5.27 -1.58
N SER A 170 3.07 -5.58 -2.82
CA SER A 170 1.90 -6.43 -3.09
C SER A 170 2.00 -7.79 -2.40
N MET A 171 3.15 -8.47 -2.51
CA MET A 171 3.38 -9.77 -1.87
C MET A 171 3.35 -9.66 -0.35
N THR A 172 4.02 -8.66 0.22
CA THR A 172 4.12 -8.49 1.68
C THR A 172 2.76 -8.14 2.28
N GLN A 173 2.07 -7.12 1.75
CA GLN A 173 0.80 -6.65 2.29
C GLN A 173 -0.32 -7.69 2.13
N SER A 174 -0.38 -8.37 0.97
CA SER A 174 -1.37 -9.43 0.75
C SER A 174 -1.14 -10.62 1.67
N ALA A 175 0.12 -11.03 1.86
CA ALA A 175 0.45 -12.12 2.77
C ALA A 175 0.13 -11.79 4.23
N VAL A 176 0.42 -10.57 4.69
CA VAL A 176 0.03 -10.08 6.03
C VAL A 176 -1.49 -10.14 6.20
N LYS A 177 -2.25 -9.66 5.21
CA LYS A 177 -3.72 -9.64 5.25
C LYS A 177 -4.30 -11.06 5.28
N ILE A 178 -3.75 -11.98 4.49
CA ILE A 178 -4.14 -13.40 4.50
C ILE A 178 -3.82 -14.03 5.85
N ALA A 179 -2.59 -13.87 6.35
CA ALA A 179 -2.15 -14.42 7.63
C ALA A 179 -3.04 -13.96 8.79
N ARG A 180 -3.35 -12.66 8.86
CA ARG A 180 -4.28 -12.10 9.85
C ARG A 180 -5.69 -12.69 9.71
N SER A 181 -6.23 -12.72 8.48
CA SER A 181 -7.59 -13.20 8.23
C SER A 181 -7.78 -14.70 8.53
N ARG A 182 -6.70 -15.49 8.46
CA ARG A 182 -6.71 -16.94 8.72
C ARG A 182 -6.12 -17.31 10.08
N GLY A 183 -5.71 -16.32 10.89
CA GLY A 183 -5.17 -16.55 12.23
C GLY A 183 -3.80 -17.22 12.26
N LEU A 184 -2.98 -17.08 11.21
CA LEU A 184 -1.65 -17.71 11.04
C LEU A 184 -0.58 -17.03 11.89
N SER A 185 -0.83 -16.95 13.20
CA SER A 185 -0.14 -16.08 14.16
C SER A 185 0.86 -16.81 15.06
N ALA A 186 1.31 -18.00 14.68
CA ALA A 186 2.26 -18.77 15.48
C ALA A 186 3.55 -17.94 15.72
N GLY A 187 3.69 -17.38 16.92
CA GLY A 187 4.83 -16.55 17.34
C GLY A 187 4.63 -15.03 17.24
N ALA A 188 3.52 -14.53 16.68
CA ALA A 188 3.20 -13.11 16.72
C ALA A 188 2.64 -12.76 18.10
N VAL A 189 3.35 -11.89 18.83
CA VAL A 189 2.81 -11.32 20.07
C VAL A 189 1.51 -10.61 19.69
N ASN A 190 0.39 -11.13 20.19
CA ASN A 190 -0.89 -10.44 20.14
C ASN A 190 -0.74 -9.12 20.90
N VAL A 191 -0.32 -8.06 20.21
CA VAL A 191 -0.46 -6.69 20.71
C VAL A 191 -1.91 -6.31 20.50
N ALA A 192 -2.79 -6.93 21.29
CA ALA A 192 -4.12 -6.45 21.51
C ALA A 192 -4.01 -5.17 22.34
N SER A 193 -3.68 -4.08 21.67
CA SER A 193 -4.11 -2.75 22.09
C SER A 193 -4.82 -2.16 20.92
N GLN A 194 -6.16 -2.11 20.95
CA GLN A 194 -6.84 -1.09 20.15
C GLN A 194 -6.23 0.24 20.60
N PRO A 195 -5.48 0.95 19.74
CA PRO A 195 -5.03 2.28 20.11
C PRO A 195 -6.31 3.08 20.39
N ALA A 196 -6.34 3.84 21.49
CA ALA A 196 -7.40 4.81 21.69
C ALA A 196 -7.56 5.58 20.36
N HIS A 197 -8.77 5.61 19.79
CA HIS A 197 -9.02 6.31 18.53
C HIS A 197 -8.75 7.80 18.75
N ARG A 198 -7.53 8.24 18.46
CA ARG A 198 -7.14 9.64 18.48
C ARG A 198 -7.51 10.24 17.13
N ALA A 199 -8.32 11.28 17.17
CA ALA A 199 -8.64 12.08 15.99
C ALA A 199 -7.83 13.38 16.01
N ILE A 200 -7.50 13.89 14.82
CA ILE A 200 -6.86 15.20 14.68
C ILE A 200 -7.91 16.28 14.98
N ASP A 201 -7.57 17.21 15.87
CA ASP A 201 -8.40 18.38 16.13
C ASP A 201 -8.25 19.40 14.99
N GLN A 202 -9.24 19.41 14.10
CA GLN A 202 -9.31 20.31 12.95
C GLN A 202 -9.71 21.75 13.32
N THR A 203 -10.02 22.04 14.59
CA THR A 203 -10.41 23.39 15.03
C THR A 203 -9.19 24.26 15.37
N ARG A 204 -8.05 23.64 15.66
CA ARG A 204 -6.79 24.34 15.94
C ARG A 204 -6.13 24.83 14.67
N SER A 205 -5.82 26.12 14.64
CA SER A 205 -5.28 26.79 13.46
C SER A 205 -4.21 27.83 13.77
N ALA A 206 -3.55 27.73 14.93
CA ALA A 206 -2.44 28.60 15.27
C ALA A 206 -1.32 28.46 14.22
N VAL A 207 -0.61 29.56 13.96
CA VAL A 207 0.59 29.53 13.11
C VAL A 207 1.78 29.37 14.04
N GLU A 208 2.61 28.37 13.74
CA GLU A 208 3.77 27.96 14.54
C GLU A 208 5.05 28.13 13.72
N THR A 209 6.19 28.26 14.41
CA THR A 209 7.49 28.37 13.73
C THR A 209 7.95 27.02 13.18
N TRP A 210 8.90 27.03 12.25
CA TRP A 210 9.49 25.80 11.72
C TRP A 210 10.09 24.92 12.84
N GLN A 211 10.75 25.54 13.82
CA GLN A 211 11.36 24.86 14.96
C GLN A 211 10.32 24.23 15.88
N ASP A 212 9.19 24.91 16.12
CA ASP A 212 8.11 24.37 16.96
C ASP A 212 7.46 23.15 16.29
N LEU A 213 7.21 23.22 14.98
CA LEU A 213 6.66 22.11 14.20
C LEU A 213 7.61 20.90 14.12
N LEU A 214 8.93 21.13 14.11
CA LEU A 214 9.90 20.05 14.22
C LEU A 214 9.95 19.47 15.64
N GLY A 215 9.85 20.34 16.65
CA GLY A 215 9.95 19.98 18.06
C GLY A 215 8.75 19.15 18.57
N ASP A 216 7.54 19.51 18.17
CA ASP A 216 6.33 18.70 18.42
C ASP A 216 6.16 17.54 17.41
N GLY A 217 6.92 17.64 16.32
CA GLY A 217 7.04 16.70 15.22
C GLY A 217 5.85 16.69 14.25
N SER A 218 5.02 17.73 14.26
CA SER A 218 4.09 18.04 13.16
C SER A 218 4.79 18.03 11.79
N VAL A 219 6.07 18.37 11.76
CA VAL A 219 7.02 18.07 10.69
C VAL A 219 8.00 17.00 11.19
N ARG A 220 8.10 15.86 10.49
CA ARG A 220 9.10 14.83 10.76
C ARG A 220 10.25 14.94 9.78
N ARG A 221 11.48 14.77 10.27
CA ARG A 221 12.73 14.77 9.49
C ARG A 221 13.36 13.39 9.48
N LEU A 222 13.72 12.91 8.31
CA LEU A 222 14.66 11.83 8.09
C LEU A 222 15.96 12.45 7.58
N ALA A 223 17.06 12.24 8.30
CA ALA A 223 18.39 12.69 7.91
C ALA A 223 19.28 11.46 7.70
N ILE A 224 20.01 11.40 6.59
CA ILE A 224 20.99 10.35 6.31
C ILE A 224 22.29 11.03 5.92
N THR A 225 23.36 10.69 6.62
CA THR A 225 24.73 11.11 6.32
C THR A 225 25.40 10.17 5.31
N ASN A 226 26.51 10.61 4.71
CA ASN A 226 27.35 9.75 3.87
C ASN A 226 27.76 8.47 4.59
N LYS A 227 28.17 8.58 5.86
CA LYS A 227 28.55 7.43 6.68
C LYS A 227 27.40 6.47 6.89
N GLU A 228 26.22 6.96 7.25
CA GLU A 228 25.06 6.11 7.49
C GLU A 228 24.63 5.38 6.21
N LEU A 229 24.70 6.06 5.05
CA LEU A 229 24.45 5.42 3.76
C LEU A 229 25.44 4.28 3.48
N ASP A 230 26.73 4.51 3.70
CA ASP A 230 27.76 3.50 3.50
C ASP A 230 27.58 2.31 4.46
N ASP A 231 27.26 2.58 5.73
CA ASP A 231 26.96 1.55 6.73
C ASP A 231 25.69 0.74 6.34
N LEU A 232 24.68 1.39 5.76
CA LEU A 232 23.50 0.71 5.21
C LEU A 232 23.89 -0.22 4.06
N PHE A 233 24.74 0.22 3.12
CA PHE A 233 25.23 -0.65 2.05
C PHE A 233 26.03 -1.86 2.57
N GLN A 234 26.82 -1.70 3.62
CA GLN A 234 27.52 -2.83 4.27
C GLN A 234 26.53 -3.90 4.76
N ARG A 235 25.42 -3.47 5.38
CA ARG A 235 24.38 -4.39 5.89
C ARG A 235 23.68 -5.18 4.79
N THR A 236 23.64 -4.65 3.56
CA THR A 236 23.07 -5.38 2.42
C THR A 236 23.93 -6.55 1.97
N GLY A 237 25.24 -6.55 2.26
CA GLY A 237 26.18 -7.54 1.73
C GLY A 237 26.43 -7.45 0.23
N ASN A 238 25.91 -6.44 -0.47
CA ASN A 238 26.13 -6.24 -1.89
C ASN A 238 27.56 -5.73 -2.14
N ALA A 239 28.46 -6.64 -2.53
CA ALA A 239 29.88 -6.33 -2.77
C ALA A 239 30.10 -5.18 -3.78
N ALA A 240 29.24 -5.06 -4.80
CA ALA A 240 29.37 -4.03 -5.82
C ALA A 240 28.98 -2.62 -5.31
N ALA A 241 28.02 -2.54 -4.39
CA ALA A 241 27.65 -1.30 -3.71
C ALA A 241 28.70 -0.94 -2.64
N ILE A 242 29.13 -1.93 -1.85
CA ILE A 242 30.16 -1.78 -0.82
C ILE A 242 31.49 -1.26 -1.39
N ALA A 243 31.85 -1.66 -2.61
CA ALA A 243 33.05 -1.19 -3.30
C ALA A 243 32.98 0.28 -3.78
N ARG A 244 31.88 0.99 -3.55
CA ARG A 244 31.64 2.37 -4.01
C ARG A 244 31.08 3.25 -2.88
N PRO A 245 31.86 3.51 -1.81
CA PRO A 245 31.42 4.37 -0.72
C PRO A 245 31.24 5.83 -1.20
N GLN A 246 30.43 6.60 -0.48
CA GLN A 246 30.31 8.03 -0.75
C GLN A 246 31.64 8.76 -0.58
N GLN A 247 31.90 9.73 -1.45
CA GLN A 247 33.08 10.58 -1.35
C GLN A 247 32.78 11.82 -0.51
N GLY A 248 33.81 12.33 0.18
CA GLY A 248 33.72 13.56 0.98
C GLY A 248 33.68 13.32 2.48
N ASP A 249 33.16 14.29 3.22
CA ASP A 249 33.03 14.20 4.68
C ASP A 249 31.99 13.11 5.04
N PRO A 250 32.34 12.11 5.86
CA PRO A 250 31.41 11.09 6.32
C PRO A 250 30.20 11.64 7.08
N ASN A 251 30.34 12.80 7.73
CA ASN A 251 29.26 13.45 8.49
C ASN A 251 28.45 14.45 7.66
N ALA A 252 28.80 14.68 6.39
CA ALA A 252 27.99 15.52 5.52
C ALA A 252 26.62 14.86 5.27
N SER A 253 25.57 15.70 5.18
CA SER A 253 24.23 15.25 4.82
C SER A 253 24.24 14.72 3.39
N PHE A 254 23.83 13.46 3.23
CA PHE A 254 23.55 12.87 1.93
C PHE A 254 22.12 13.19 1.49
N VAL A 255 21.17 13.11 2.43
CA VAL A 255 19.80 13.56 2.20
C VAL A 255 19.11 13.93 3.50
N ASP A 256 18.33 14.99 3.41
CA ASP A 256 17.32 15.35 4.39
C ASP A 256 15.94 15.29 3.73
N VAL A 257 14.99 14.59 4.35
CA VAL A 257 13.60 14.50 3.88
C VAL A 257 12.67 14.91 5.02
N TYR A 258 11.77 15.85 4.72
CA TYR A 258 10.78 16.36 5.65
C TYR A 258 9.39 15.99 5.18
N VAL A 259 8.56 15.48 6.09
CA VAL A 259 7.18 15.12 5.81
C VAL A 259 6.25 15.73 6.85
N ALA A 260 5.13 16.29 6.39
CA ALA A 260 4.13 16.88 7.26
C ALA A 260 2.71 16.68 6.68
N LEU A 261 1.70 16.59 7.54
CA LEU A 261 0.30 16.51 7.11
C LEU A 261 -0.27 17.92 6.89
N ALA A 262 -0.02 18.46 5.70
CA ALA A 262 -0.36 19.83 5.33
C ALA A 262 -1.87 20.13 5.29
N SER A 263 -2.74 19.11 5.31
CA SER A 263 -4.18 19.30 5.46
C SER A 263 -4.59 19.76 6.87
N VAL A 264 -3.77 19.51 7.91
CA VAL A 264 -4.05 19.97 9.28
C VAL A 264 -3.89 21.50 9.37
N PRO A 265 -4.87 22.28 9.87
CA PRO A 265 -4.83 23.74 9.76
C PRO A 265 -3.62 24.40 10.39
N THR A 266 -3.22 23.97 11.59
CA THR A 266 -2.02 24.51 12.25
C THR A 266 -0.77 24.27 11.38
N VAL A 267 -0.60 23.05 10.85
CA VAL A 267 0.56 22.67 10.03
C VAL A 267 0.51 23.35 8.65
N GLY A 268 -0.61 23.25 7.95
CA GLY A 268 -0.79 23.78 6.61
C GLY A 268 -0.65 25.30 6.54
N ARG A 269 -1.25 26.04 7.48
CA ARG A 269 -1.10 27.50 7.53
C ARG A 269 0.34 27.91 7.80
N SER A 270 1.00 27.22 8.72
CA SER A 270 2.40 27.50 9.04
C SER A 270 3.33 27.23 7.86
N LEU A 271 3.16 26.08 7.18
CA LEU A 271 4.07 25.66 6.12
C LEU A 271 3.78 26.30 4.76
N LEU A 272 2.52 26.57 4.44
CA LEU A 272 2.11 27.06 3.11
C LEU A 272 1.79 28.56 3.12
N GLY A 273 1.51 29.13 4.29
CA GLY A 273 0.87 30.44 4.43
C GLY A 273 -0.64 30.36 4.16
N ASP A 274 -1.37 31.36 4.67
CA ASP A 274 -2.83 31.37 4.65
C ASP A 274 -3.42 31.22 3.24
N ALA A 275 -2.91 32.00 2.28
CA ALA A 275 -3.45 32.00 0.91
C ALA A 275 -3.28 30.65 0.20
N GLU A 276 -2.14 29.98 0.37
CA GLU A 276 -1.86 28.72 -0.30
C GLU A 276 -2.56 27.54 0.41
N TYR A 277 -2.71 27.64 1.73
CA TYR A 277 -3.50 26.69 2.50
C TYR A 277 -5.00 26.79 2.19
N ASP A 278 -5.55 28.00 2.01
CA ASP A 278 -6.94 28.18 1.61
C ASP A 278 -7.21 27.58 0.22
N ARG A 279 -6.30 27.75 -0.74
CA ARG A 279 -6.37 27.06 -2.04
C ARG A 279 -6.33 25.55 -1.88
N LEU A 280 -5.40 25.03 -1.06
CA LEU A 280 -5.31 23.60 -0.78
C LEU A 280 -6.63 23.05 -0.23
N ARG A 281 -7.28 23.74 0.73
CA ARG A 281 -8.58 23.31 1.25
C ARG A 281 -9.68 23.29 0.20
N GLN A 282 -9.68 24.26 -0.74
CA GLN A 282 -10.67 24.31 -1.82
C GLN A 282 -10.50 23.17 -2.83
N ASP A 283 -9.26 22.74 -3.06
CA ASP A 283 -8.95 21.65 -4.00
C ASP A 283 -9.24 20.25 -3.41
N LEU A 284 -9.18 20.10 -2.08
CA LEU A 284 -9.41 18.82 -1.40
C LEU A 284 -10.90 18.46 -1.34
N LYS A 285 -11.23 17.25 -1.81
CA LYS A 285 -12.57 16.65 -1.65
C LYS A 285 -12.76 16.08 -0.24
N PRO A 286 -14.02 15.85 0.19
CA PRO A 286 -14.28 15.18 1.48
C PRO A 286 -13.48 13.88 1.61
N GLY A 287 -12.80 13.71 2.76
CA GLY A 287 -11.96 12.54 3.06
C GLY A 287 -10.54 12.59 2.48
N GLN A 288 -10.23 13.53 1.58
CA GLN A 288 -8.86 13.69 1.07
C GLN A 288 -7.96 14.40 2.09
N GLN A 289 -6.69 14.04 2.05
CA GLN A 289 -5.63 14.65 2.86
C GLN A 289 -4.50 15.07 1.93
N ALA A 290 -3.66 16.00 2.41
CA ALA A 290 -2.48 16.45 1.69
C ALA A 290 -1.26 16.30 2.58
N ILE A 291 -0.22 15.69 2.03
CA ILE A 291 1.10 15.62 2.65
C ILE A 291 2.02 16.63 1.97
N LEU A 292 2.81 17.33 2.75
CA LEU A 292 3.96 18.07 2.27
C LEU A 292 5.17 17.15 2.34
N VAL A 293 5.95 17.15 1.28
CA VAL A 293 7.27 16.53 1.24
C VAL A 293 8.26 17.59 0.76
N ALA A 294 9.28 17.83 1.57
CA ALA A 294 10.44 18.64 1.20
C ALA A 294 11.70 17.77 1.31
N GLY A 295 12.72 18.09 0.54
CA GLY A 295 13.98 17.39 0.67
C GLY A 295 15.15 18.19 0.14
N ASP A 296 16.30 17.92 0.72
CA ASP A 296 17.57 18.57 0.45
C ASP A 296 18.70 17.54 0.37
N GLY A 297 19.74 17.91 -0.37
CA GLY A 297 20.85 17.05 -0.71
C GLY A 297 20.77 16.44 -2.11
N PRO A 298 21.82 15.73 -2.54
CA PRO A 298 21.94 15.14 -3.88
C PRO A 298 20.88 14.07 -4.20
N TYR A 299 20.20 13.51 -3.20
CA TYR A 299 19.21 12.47 -3.39
C TYR A 299 17.77 13.01 -3.34
N SER A 300 17.18 13.26 -4.51
CA SER A 300 15.82 13.79 -4.58
C SER A 300 14.76 12.75 -4.20
N PHE A 301 13.81 13.14 -3.33
CA PHE A 301 12.62 12.34 -3.03
C PHE A 301 11.69 12.10 -4.23
N ARG A 302 11.81 12.90 -5.30
CA ARG A 302 10.97 12.75 -6.49
C ARG A 302 11.28 11.47 -7.25
N GLY A 303 12.53 11.02 -7.17
CA GLY A 303 12.93 9.84 -7.92
C GLY A 303 13.65 10.11 -9.21
N SER A 304 14.04 9.01 -9.84
CA SER A 304 14.59 8.98 -11.20
C SER A 304 13.49 8.92 -12.27
N GLY A 305 12.33 8.34 -11.94
CA GLY A 305 11.17 8.20 -12.83
C GLY A 305 10.24 9.41 -12.89
N TYR A 306 10.55 10.50 -12.18
CA TYR A 306 9.70 11.69 -12.14
C TYR A 306 9.85 12.53 -13.42
N VAL A 307 8.90 12.36 -14.33
CA VAL A 307 8.68 13.16 -15.54
C VAL A 307 7.20 13.53 -15.64
N ARG A 308 6.78 14.34 -16.63
CA ARG A 308 5.34 14.56 -16.89
C ARG A 308 4.67 13.22 -17.21
N GLY A 309 3.56 12.92 -16.53
CA GLY A 309 2.88 11.62 -16.52
C GLY A 309 3.55 10.53 -15.65
N GLY A 310 4.67 10.87 -15.00
CA GLY A 310 5.50 9.95 -14.23
C GLY A 310 5.00 9.68 -12.81
N ILE A 311 5.76 8.85 -12.11
CA ILE A 311 5.48 8.41 -10.75
C ILE A 311 6.59 8.83 -9.80
N PHE A 312 6.28 8.89 -8.51
CA PHE A 312 7.28 9.00 -7.46
C PHE A 312 7.80 7.59 -7.16
N ASP A 313 9.09 7.34 -7.40
CA ASP A 313 9.72 6.03 -7.21
C ASP A 313 10.50 5.92 -5.88
N ARG A 314 10.45 6.93 -5.02
CA ARG A 314 11.16 6.98 -3.73
C ARG A 314 10.27 7.27 -2.52
N ILE A 315 8.98 7.54 -2.75
CA ILE A 315 8.00 7.76 -1.69
C ILE A 315 6.73 6.99 -2.02
N GLU A 316 6.24 6.30 -1.00
CA GLU A 316 4.92 5.71 -0.96
C GLU A 316 4.32 5.96 0.43
N LEU A 317 3.00 5.97 0.51
CA LEU A 317 2.29 6.00 1.78
C LEU A 317 1.73 4.60 2.04
N ILE A 318 2.16 3.99 3.13
CA ILE A 318 1.62 2.72 3.61
C ILE A 318 0.68 3.03 4.77
N GLN A 319 -0.57 2.57 4.67
CA GLN A 319 -1.57 2.69 5.72
C GLN A 319 -2.28 1.36 5.90
N ASN A 320 -2.05 0.72 7.06
CA ASN A 320 -2.44 -0.67 7.30
C ASN A 320 -1.89 -1.57 6.18
N GLU A 321 -2.74 -2.38 5.54
CA GLU A 321 -2.37 -3.24 4.40
C GLU A 321 -2.56 -2.56 3.02
N GLY A 322 -2.77 -1.25 2.99
CA GLY A 322 -2.92 -0.47 1.76
C GLY A 322 -1.67 0.38 1.47
N SER A 323 -1.30 0.47 0.19
CA SER A 323 -0.24 1.36 -0.26
C SER A 323 -0.75 2.37 -1.29
N ILE A 324 -0.26 3.60 -1.19
CA ILE A 324 -0.56 4.68 -2.13
C ILE A 324 0.75 5.14 -2.74
N ARG A 325 0.84 5.00 -4.07
CA ARG A 325 1.94 5.53 -4.88
C ARG A 325 1.50 6.81 -5.56
N PHE A 326 2.33 7.83 -5.42
CA PHE A 326 2.04 9.16 -5.96
C PHE A 326 2.41 9.25 -7.44
N ARG A 327 1.60 9.98 -8.21
CA ARG A 327 1.89 10.36 -9.58
C ARG A 327 2.01 11.87 -9.71
N ASP A 328 2.51 12.35 -10.84
CA ASP A 328 2.59 13.77 -11.13
C ASP A 328 1.25 14.52 -10.94
N ARG A 329 0.12 13.91 -11.30
CA ARG A 329 -1.23 14.47 -11.11
C ARG A 329 -1.62 14.66 -9.64
N ASN A 330 -0.95 13.95 -8.72
CA ASN A 330 -1.15 14.06 -7.28
C ASN A 330 -0.24 15.11 -6.64
N TYR A 331 0.59 15.77 -7.45
CA TYR A 331 1.67 16.61 -6.96
C TYR A 331 1.51 18.05 -7.46
N ARG A 332 1.69 18.98 -6.52
CA ARG A 332 1.81 20.41 -6.80
C ARG A 332 3.15 20.88 -6.25
N ARG A 333 3.96 21.51 -7.09
CA ARG A 333 5.23 22.10 -6.64
C ARG A 333 4.95 23.31 -5.75
N LEU A 334 5.46 23.28 -4.53
CA LEU A 334 5.54 24.44 -3.66
C LEU A 334 6.78 25.28 -4.03
N GLY A 335 6.63 26.60 -4.04
CA GLY A 335 7.72 27.53 -4.35
C GLY A 335 8.72 27.64 -3.19
N ALA A 336 8.22 27.91 -1.99
CA ALA A 336 8.97 27.98 -0.75
C ALA A 336 8.05 27.59 0.41
N VAL A 337 8.61 27.10 1.52
CA VAL A 337 7.87 26.91 2.78
C VAL A 337 7.80 28.26 3.50
N ALA A 338 6.60 28.60 3.99
CA ALA A 338 6.29 29.92 4.54
C ALA A 338 6.64 30.07 6.03
N ALA A 339 6.88 28.96 6.74
CA ALA A 339 7.10 28.97 8.18
C ALA A 339 8.33 29.82 8.55
N ASP A 340 8.15 30.69 9.55
CA ASP A 340 9.22 31.54 10.05
C ASP A 340 10.42 30.70 10.51
N SER A 341 11.62 31.28 10.33
CA SER A 341 12.92 30.66 10.63
C SER A 341 13.21 29.31 9.97
N CYS A 342 12.52 29.00 8.87
CA CYS A 342 12.99 28.01 7.91
C CYS A 342 14.18 28.59 7.11
N ASP A 343 15.32 27.90 7.15
CA ASP A 343 16.53 28.34 6.47
C ASP A 343 16.46 28.01 4.96
N ARG A 344 16.68 29.01 4.11
CA ARG A 344 16.59 28.92 2.64
C ARG A 344 17.75 28.16 1.98
N GLY A 345 18.68 27.67 2.80
CA GLY A 345 19.85 26.92 2.34
C GLY A 345 19.69 25.41 2.38
N SER A 346 18.66 24.88 3.06
CA SER A 346 18.59 23.45 3.38
C SER A 346 17.20 22.81 3.30
N VAL A 347 16.11 23.56 3.09
CA VAL A 347 14.76 22.95 2.97
C VAL A 347 13.75 23.89 2.28
N CYS A 348 13.91 25.19 2.50
CA CYS A 348 13.23 26.29 1.83
C CYS A 348 14.03 26.78 0.61
#